data_AF-A0A921F887-F1
#
_entry.id   AF-A0A921F887-F1
#
_cell.length_a   1.000
_cell.length_b   1.000
_cell.length_c   1.000
_cell.angle_alpha   90.00
_cell.angle_beta   90.00
_cell.angle_gamma   90.00
#
_symmetry.space_group_name_H-M   'P 1'
#
loop_
_entity.id
_entity.type
_entity.pdbx_description
1 polymer ?
#
loop_
_entity_poly.entity_id
_entity_poly.type
_entity_poly.pdbx_seq_one_letter_code
_entity_poly.pdbx_strand_id
1 'polypeptide(L)' 'PPANESVLLFDANGEGWLIGWRSLWYTWGQKETGEWQWTFQVGDLENVNITHWAVMPKAPENKK' A
#
# COMPACT_ATOMS: atom_id res chain seq x y z
N PRO A 1 -3.08 2.41 -7.70
CA PRO A 1 -3.63 2.36 -6.34
C PRO A 1 -4.06 3.74 -5.82
N PRO A 2 -5.21 3.85 -5.16
CA PRO A 2 -5.61 5.06 -4.45
C PRO A 2 -4.57 5.43 -3.38
N ALA A 3 -4.42 6.74 -3.14
CA ALA A 3 -3.53 7.24 -2.09
C ALA A 3 -4.13 6.96 -0.72
N ASN A 4 -3.28 6.60 0.24
CA ASN A 4 -3.66 6.41 1.65
C ASN A 4 -4.79 5.37 1.89
N GLU A 5 -5.07 4.51 0.91
CA GLU A 5 -5.98 3.38 1.03
C GLU A 5 -5.19 2.08 1.10
N SER A 6 -5.58 1.20 2.04
CA SER A 6 -4.97 -0.11 2.20
C SER A 6 -5.28 -1.02 1.00
N VAL A 7 -4.22 -1.61 0.46
CA VAL A 7 -4.26 -2.54 -0.66
C VAL A 7 -3.39 -3.75 -0.37
N LEU A 8 -3.67 -4.84 -1.06
CA LEU A 8 -2.80 -6.01 -1.09
C LEU A 8 -1.68 -5.77 -2.12
N LEU A 9 -0.44 -6.00 -1.72
CA LEU A 9 0.77 -5.82 -2.51
C LEU A 9 1.46 -7.17 -2.64
N PHE A 10 1.81 -7.58 -3.85
CA PHE A 10 2.54 -8.82 -4.07
C PHE A 10 4.03 -8.51 -4.17
N ASP A 11 4.80 -8.98 -3.20
CA ASP A 11 6.26 -8.96 -3.22
C ASP A 11 6.79 -10.18 -4.00
N ALA A 12 7.55 -9.90 -5.06
CA ALA A 12 8.16 -10.92 -5.90
C ALA A 12 9.45 -11.53 -5.30
N ASN A 13 9.98 -10.95 -4.22
CA ASN A 13 11.22 -11.41 -3.60
C ASN A 13 11.02 -12.56 -2.60
N GLY A 14 9.77 -12.86 -2.23
CA GLY A 14 9.40 -14.12 -1.56
C GLY A 14 8.52 -13.96 -0.33
N GLU A 15 8.21 -12.72 0.09
CA GLU A 15 7.31 -12.50 1.24
C GLU A 15 5.83 -12.78 0.90
N GLY A 16 5.48 -12.78 -0.38
CA GLY A 16 4.13 -13.05 -0.86
C GLY A 16 3.24 -11.81 -0.78
N TRP A 17 2.03 -11.96 -0.24
CA TRP A 17 1.07 -10.86 -0.16
C TRP A 17 1.25 -10.05 1.13
N LEU A 18 1.53 -8.78 0.96
CA LEU A 18 1.67 -7.77 2.01
C LEU A 18 0.47 -6.83 2.01
N ILE A 19 0.15 -6.22 3.15
CA ILE A 19 -0.78 -5.10 3.23
C ILE A 19 0.02 -3.82 3.26
N GLY A 20 -0.30 -2.87 2.39
CA GLY A 20 0.33 -1.56 2.37
C GLY A 20 -0.54 -0.50 1.70
N TRP A 21 -0.04 0.72 1.65
CA TRP A 21 -0.72 1.86 1.03
C TRP A 21 0.30 2.77 0.35
N ARG A 22 -0.21 3.57 -0.58
CA ARG A 22 0.58 4.60 -1.27
C ARG A 22 0.63 5.86 -0.40
N SER A 23 1.76 6.09 0.27
CA SER A 23 2.03 7.31 1.03
C SER A 23 2.53 8.40 0.09
N LEU A 24 1.81 9.51 0.04
CA LEU A 24 2.17 10.66 -0.78
C LEU A 24 3.20 11.54 -0.09
N TRP A 25 4.14 12.06 -0.86
CA TRP A 25 5.05 13.09 -0.38
C TRP A 25 4.39 14.46 -0.49
N TYR A 26 4.59 15.26 0.55
CA TYR A 26 4.13 16.64 0.63
C TYR A 26 5.33 17.56 0.80
N THR A 27 5.27 18.69 0.13
CA THR A 27 6.18 19.81 0.41
C THR A 27 5.92 20.38 1.80
N TRP A 28 6.85 21.20 2.30
CA TRP A 28 6.69 21.94 3.56
C TRP A 28 5.42 22.82 3.61
N GLY A 29 4.82 23.17 2.47
CA GLY A 29 3.54 23.88 2.37
C GLY A 29 2.32 22.97 2.26
N GLN A 30 2.41 21.69 2.62
CA GLN A 30 1.36 20.67 2.48
C GLN A 30 0.81 20.50 1.06
N LYS A 31 1.58 20.89 0.05
CA LYS A 31 1.25 20.64 -1.36
C LYS A 31 1.82 19.29 -1.78
N GLU A 32 0.99 18.43 -2.36
CA GLU A 32 1.39 17.15 -2.92
C GLU A 32 2.45 17.35 -4.02
N THR A 33 3.54 16.59 -3.96
CA THR A 33 4.62 16.68 -4.95
C THR A 33 4.37 15.82 -6.20
N GLY A 34 3.44 14.86 -6.10
CA GLY A 34 3.24 13.80 -7.08
C GLY A 34 4.16 12.58 -6.86
N GLU A 35 5.16 12.72 -5.98
CA GLU A 35 5.99 11.60 -5.54
C GLU A 35 5.27 10.82 -4.44
N TRP A 36 5.53 9.53 -4.39
CA TRP A 36 4.92 8.64 -3.41
C TRP A 36 5.86 7.48 -3.12
N GLN A 37 5.66 6.84 -1.97
CA GLN A 37 6.33 5.60 -1.62
C GLN A 37 5.34 4.57 -1.08
N TRP A 38 5.70 3.30 -1.18
CA TRP A 38 4.95 2.26 -0.49
C TRP A 38 5.23 2.34 1.01
N THR A 39 4.17 2.23 1.79
CA THR A 39 4.25 2.01 3.23
C THR A 39 3.51 0.73 3.54
N PHE A 40 4.08 -0.08 4.40
CA PHE A 40 3.57 -1.40 4.72
C PHE A 40 2.98 -1.38 6.13
N GLN A 41 1.97 -2.23 6.36
CA GLN A 41 1.40 -2.42 7.69
C GLN A 41 2.39 -3.14 8.61
N VAL A 42 3.16 -4.07 8.04
CA VAL A 42 4.31 -4.68 8.71
C VAL A 42 5.47 -3.67 8.73
N GLY A 43 6.39 -3.80 9.70
CA GLY A 43 7.50 -2.86 9.93
C GLY A 43 8.49 -2.76 8.77
N ASP A 44 9.72 -2.32 9.04
CA ASP A 44 10.74 -2.13 8.01
C ASP A 44 11.01 -3.43 7.22
N LEU A 45 10.47 -3.48 6.01
CA LEU A 45 10.77 -4.49 5.01
C LEU A 45 11.88 -3.97 4.11
N GLU A 46 13.05 -4.57 4.20
CA GLU A 46 14.18 -4.24 3.33
C GLU A 46 14.12 -5.10 2.07
N ASN A 47 14.27 -4.48 0.90
CA ASN A 47 14.26 -5.13 -0.42
C ASN A 47 12.90 -5.71 -0.85
N VAL A 48 11.82 -4.96 -0.71
CA VAL A 48 10.53 -5.30 -1.34
C VAL A 48 10.53 -4.99 -2.83
N ASN A 49 10.03 -5.92 -3.65
CA ASN A 49 9.84 -5.73 -5.09
C ASN A 49 8.37 -5.94 -5.44
N ILE A 50 7.61 -4.85 -5.33
CA ILE A 50 6.16 -4.87 -5.57
C ILE A 50 5.89 -4.87 -7.07
N THR A 51 5.39 -6.00 -7.58
CA THR A 51 5.08 -6.18 -9.01
C THR A 51 3.58 -6.08 -9.31
N HIS A 52 2.74 -6.41 -8.34
CA HIS A 52 1.28 -6.41 -8.48
C HIS A 52 0.62 -5.82 -7.23
N TRP A 53 -0.59 -5.28 -7.43
CA TRP A 53 -1.43 -4.81 -6.34
C TRP A 53 -2.90 -5.17 -6.59
N ALA A 54 -3.65 -5.36 -5.52
CA ALA A 54 -5.09 -5.61 -5.55
C ALA A 54 -5.80 -4.83 -4.45
N VAL A 55 -7.04 -4.40 -4.72
CA VAL A 55 -7.86 -3.70 -3.71
C VAL A 55 -8.21 -4.69 -2.59
N MET A 56 -8.19 -4.25 -1.33
CA MET A 56 -8.66 -5.11 -0.24
C MET A 56 -10.12 -5.49 -0.49
N PRO A 57 -10.47 -6.79 -0.41
CA PRO A 57 -11.85 -7.20 -0.55
C PRO A 57 -12.68 -6.55 0.56
N LYS A 58 -13.88 -6.09 0.21
CA LYS A 58 -14.83 -5.61 1.22
C LYS A 58 -15.19 -6.79 2.12
N ALA A 59 -15.27 -6.52 3.42
CA ALA A 59 -15.79 -7.51 4.36
C ALA A 59 -17.16 -8.01 3.85
N PRO A 60 -17.45 -9.31 3.99
CA PRO A 60 -18.76 -9.82 3.64
C PRO A 60 -19.83 -9.04 4.39
N GLU A 61 -20.87 -8.61 3.68
CA GLU A 61 -22.02 -7.99 4.30
C GLU A 61 -22.67 -9.04 5.21
N ASN A 62 -22.65 -8.80 6.53
CA ASN A 62 -23.40 -9.63 7.48
C ASN A 62 -24.88 -9.51 7.10
N LYS A 63 -25.40 -10.52 6.40
CA LYS A 63 -26.84 -10.71 6.24
C LYS A 63 -27.39 -11.04 7.62
N LYS A 64 -27.92 -10.03 8.30
CA LYS A 64 -28.72 -10.18 9.51
C LYS A 64 -30.10 -10.69 9.14
#